data_AF-A0A919VWP0-F1
#
_entry.id   AF-A0A919VWP0-F1
#
_cell.length_a   1.000
_cell.length_b   1.000
_cell.length_c   1.000
_cell.angle_alpha   90.00
_cell.angle_beta   90.00
_cell.angle_gamma   90.00
#
_symmetry.space_group_name_H-M   'P 1'
#
loop_
_entity.id
_entity.type
_entity.pdbx_description
1 polymer ?
#
loop_
_entity_poly.entity_id
_entity_poly.type
_entity_poly.pdbx_seq_one_letter_code
_entity_poly.pdbx_strand_id
1 'polypeptide(L)'
;MVNRDQYARPTLIRWGSVLAGAVIGLALLVLTSTLWVALAEGSGIDAIDRNLHWYGFGTAVVALLLAGLLAGWLSGVRGAGAGLFHGLTVWGLILLGTIVIAIPQAFQPFAAFTSPLPELGAGPLWATFLSLLIGLVAAAAGGMLGGGLSRPAWLYAPTAGHSDEPAGTHRRDVEFGSGIDGAGRIEHRERERPLRT
;
A
#
# COMPACT_ATOMS: atom_id res chain seq x y z
N MET A 1 -34.44 3.36 5.21
CA MET A 1 -33.35 2.81 4.39
C MET A 1 -32.04 3.41 4.87
N VAL A 2 -31.22 2.64 5.59
CA VAL A 2 -29.90 3.09 6.03
C VAL A 2 -28.97 3.01 4.83
N ASN A 3 -28.48 4.16 4.39
CA ASN A 3 -27.55 4.28 3.29
C ASN A 3 -26.20 3.68 3.73
N ARG A 4 -25.93 2.41 3.37
CA ARG A 4 -24.72 1.69 3.80
C ARG A 4 -23.43 2.22 3.15
N ASP A 5 -23.55 3.19 2.24
CA ASP A 5 -22.44 3.67 1.41
C ASP A 5 -21.61 4.79 2.08
N GLN A 6 -21.97 5.22 3.30
CA GLN A 6 -21.36 6.39 3.95
C GLN A 6 -20.11 6.13 4.82
N TYR A 7 -19.59 4.89 4.91
CA TYR A 7 -18.45 4.58 5.79
C TYR A 7 -17.16 4.13 5.09
N ALA A 8 -17.09 4.16 3.75
CA ALA A 8 -15.83 3.93 3.06
C ALA A 8 -14.93 5.18 3.15
N ARG A 9 -14.42 5.49 4.35
CA ARG A 9 -13.38 6.50 4.52
C ARG A 9 -12.19 6.10 3.65
N PRO A 10 -11.54 7.04 2.94
CA PRO A 10 -10.30 6.75 2.24
C PRO A 10 -9.30 6.13 3.23
N THR A 11 -8.98 4.85 3.04
CA THR A 11 -7.97 4.17 3.86
C THR A 11 -6.61 4.73 3.50
N LEU A 12 -5.95 5.39 4.45
CA LEU A 12 -4.65 6.03 4.25
C LEU A 12 -3.55 5.01 3.91
N ILE A 13 -3.64 3.80 4.50
CA ILE A 13 -2.69 2.71 4.32
C ILE A 13 -3.45 1.49 3.79
N ARG A 14 -2.98 0.93 2.68
CA ARG A 14 -3.50 -0.34 2.14
C ARG A 14 -2.54 -1.46 2.49
N TRP A 15 -2.88 -2.24 3.52
CA TRP A 15 -2.04 -3.33 4.01
C TRP A 15 -1.65 -4.36 2.94
N GLY A 16 -2.54 -4.62 1.98
CA GLY A 16 -2.23 -5.51 0.85
C GLY A 16 -1.05 -5.02 0.00
N SER A 17 -0.93 -3.71 -0.25
CA SER A 17 0.20 -3.18 -1.03
C SER A 17 1.49 -3.15 -0.23
N VAL A 18 1.43 -2.85 1.07
CA VAL A 18 2.56 -2.90 1.99
C VAL A 18 3.14 -4.32 2.06
N LEU A 19 2.29 -5.32 2.26
CA LEU A 19 2.73 -6.72 2.32
C LEU A 19 3.32 -7.19 0.99
N ALA A 20 2.67 -6.87 -0.13
CA ALA A 20 3.19 -7.22 -1.45
C ALA A 20 4.56 -6.59 -1.71
N GLY A 21 4.72 -5.29 -1.44
CA GLY A 21 6.00 -4.60 -1.58
C GLY A 21 7.10 -5.19 -0.70
N ALA A 22 6.78 -5.48 0.57
CA ALA A 22 7.73 -6.10 1.51
C ALA A 22 8.17 -7.49 1.05
N VAL A 23 7.23 -8.35 0.64
CA VAL A 23 7.52 -9.72 0.18
C VAL A 23 8.36 -9.70 -1.10
N ILE A 24 7.99 -8.88 -2.09
CA ILE A 24 8.74 -8.80 -3.36
C ILE A 24 10.14 -8.23 -3.11
N GLY A 25 10.26 -7.17 -2.31
CA GLY A 25 11.55 -6.58 -1.97
C GLY A 25 12.47 -7.58 -1.25
N LEU A 26 11.93 -8.33 -0.29
CA LEU A 26 12.70 -9.34 0.43
C LEU A 26 13.09 -10.52 -0.47
N ALA A 27 12.22 -10.96 -1.37
CA ALA A 27 12.54 -11.98 -2.36
C ALA A 27 13.69 -11.54 -3.28
N LEU A 28 13.67 -10.29 -3.77
CA LEU A 28 14.74 -9.72 -4.58
C LEU A 28 16.06 -9.62 -3.81
N LEU A 29 15.99 -9.20 -2.53
CA LEU A 29 17.16 -9.15 -1.66
C LEU A 29 17.79 -10.54 -1.51
N VAL A 30 17.00 -11.55 -1.16
CA VAL A 30 17.50 -12.91 -0.96
C VAL A 30 18.09 -13.46 -2.26
N LEU A 31 17.37 -13.36 -3.38
CA LEU A 31 17.83 -13.84 -4.67
C LEU A 31 19.16 -13.18 -5.09
N THR A 32 19.25 -11.86 -4.98
CA THR A 32 20.45 -11.13 -5.38
C THR A 32 21.61 -11.36 -4.41
N SER A 33 21.34 -11.50 -3.11
CA SER A 33 22.35 -11.91 -2.13
C SER A 33 22.91 -13.30 -2.43
N THR A 34 22.06 -14.26 -2.79
CA THR A 34 22.54 -15.61 -3.18
C THR A 34 23.36 -15.58 -4.47
N LEU A 35 23.03 -14.68 -5.42
CA LEU A 35 23.81 -14.45 -6.61
C LEU A 35 25.21 -13.92 -6.28
N TRP A 36 25.33 -12.94 -5.38
CA TRP A 36 26.62 -12.40 -4.99
C TRP A 36 27.51 -13.44 -4.31
N VAL A 37 26.94 -14.26 -3.42
CA VAL A 37 27.68 -15.35 -2.77
C VAL A 37 28.14 -16.38 -3.82
N ALA A 38 27.26 -16.78 -4.74
CA ALA A 38 27.61 -17.71 -5.81
C ALA A 38 28.72 -17.16 -6.72
N LEU A 39 28.70 -15.85 -7.01
CA LEU A 39 29.74 -15.19 -7.79
C LEU A 39 31.06 -15.09 -7.01
N ALA A 40 31.03 -14.74 -5.73
CA ALA A 40 32.25 -14.64 -4.92
C ALA A 40 33.00 -15.98 -4.87
N GLU A 41 32.29 -17.07 -4.58
CA GLU A 41 32.88 -18.41 -4.46
C GLU A 41 33.18 -19.05 -5.82
N GLY A 42 32.36 -18.78 -6.84
CA GLY A 42 32.41 -19.50 -8.12
C GLY A 42 33.20 -18.82 -9.24
N SER A 43 33.42 -17.50 -9.18
CA SER A 43 34.00 -16.75 -10.32
C SER A 43 35.52 -16.51 -10.22
N GLY A 44 36.11 -16.63 -9.03
CA GLY A 44 37.52 -16.30 -8.80
C GLY A 44 37.85 -14.80 -8.98
N ILE A 45 36.85 -13.92 -8.95
CA ILE A 45 37.04 -12.47 -9.09
C ILE A 45 37.32 -11.86 -7.71
N ASP A 46 38.60 -11.59 -7.42
CA ASP A 46 39.06 -11.02 -6.14
C ASP A 46 38.37 -9.70 -5.73
N ALA A 47 37.87 -8.95 -6.71
CA ALA A 47 37.17 -7.70 -6.45
C ALA A 47 35.80 -7.93 -5.80
N ILE A 48 35.09 -8.99 -6.18
CA ILE A 48 33.77 -9.32 -5.63
C ILE A 48 33.94 -9.92 -4.23
N ASP A 49 34.86 -10.87 -4.09
CA ASP A 49 35.14 -11.55 -2.83
C ASP A 49 35.52 -10.56 -1.71
N ARG A 50 36.51 -9.69 -1.97
CA ARG A 50 36.98 -8.69 -0.99
C ARG A 50 35.94 -7.62 -0.65
N ASN A 51 34.97 -7.38 -1.52
CA ASN A 51 33.96 -6.33 -1.35
C ASN A 51 32.54 -6.88 -1.18
N LEU A 52 32.38 -8.16 -0.85
CA LEU A 52 31.08 -8.83 -0.80
C LEU A 52 30.07 -8.11 0.11
N HIS A 53 30.56 -7.56 1.23
CA HIS A 53 29.75 -6.77 2.16
C HIS A 53 29.20 -5.48 1.54
N TRP A 54 29.95 -4.80 0.66
CA TRP A 54 29.47 -3.60 -0.05
C TRP A 54 28.40 -3.94 -1.08
N TYR A 55 28.58 -5.05 -1.82
CA TYR A 55 27.56 -5.53 -2.76
C TYR A 55 26.27 -5.95 -2.05
N GLY A 56 26.40 -6.67 -0.93
CA GLY A 56 25.28 -7.04 -0.07
C GLY A 56 24.56 -5.81 0.49
N PHE A 57 25.31 -4.84 1.00
CA PHE A 57 24.75 -3.57 1.49
C PHE A 57 24.03 -2.79 0.40
N GLY A 58 24.67 -2.56 -0.76
CA GLY A 58 24.05 -1.85 -1.89
C GLY A 58 22.77 -2.54 -2.38
N THR A 59 22.77 -3.87 -2.43
CA THR A 59 21.60 -4.67 -2.79
C THR A 59 20.47 -4.50 -1.77
N ALA A 60 20.78 -4.50 -0.48
CA ALA A 60 19.78 -4.26 0.58
C ALA A 60 19.13 -2.87 0.43
N VAL A 61 19.91 -1.84 0.13
CA VAL A 61 19.41 -0.48 -0.11
C VAL A 61 18.50 -0.43 -1.34
N VAL A 62 18.92 -1.02 -2.46
CA VAL A 62 18.10 -1.08 -3.69
C VAL A 62 16.83 -1.89 -3.49
N ALA A 63 16.92 -3.02 -2.80
CA ALA A 63 15.76 -3.86 -2.50
C ALA A 63 14.74 -3.12 -1.62
N LEU A 64 15.18 -2.39 -0.59
CA LEU A 64 14.31 -1.56 0.26
C LEU A 64 13.68 -0.41 -0.52
N LEU A 65 14.44 0.25 -1.41
CA LEU A 65 13.94 1.26 -2.32
C LEU A 65 12.81 0.69 -3.20
N LEU A 66 13.03 -0.49 -3.81
CA LEU A 66 12.04 -1.16 -4.64
C LEU A 66 10.83 -1.64 -3.83
N ALA A 67 11.03 -2.15 -2.61
CA ALA A 67 9.96 -2.57 -1.71
C ALA A 67 9.02 -1.40 -1.39
N GLY A 68 9.59 -0.25 -1.02
CA GLY A 68 8.84 0.98 -0.80
C GLY A 68 8.14 1.45 -2.07
N LEU A 69 8.85 1.46 -3.21
CA LEU A 69 8.30 1.86 -4.51
C LEU A 69 7.10 1.02 -4.92
N LEU A 70 7.20 -0.30 -4.80
CA LEU A 70 6.10 -1.21 -5.11
C LEU A 70 4.92 -1.03 -4.16
N ALA A 71 5.17 -0.87 -2.86
CA ALA A 71 4.09 -0.64 -1.89
C ALA A 71 3.35 0.68 -2.13
N GLY A 72 4.10 1.74 -2.47
CA GLY A 72 3.53 3.03 -2.87
C GLY A 72 2.74 2.92 -4.16
N TRP A 73 3.30 2.28 -5.19
CA TRP A 73 2.69 2.12 -6.51
C TRP A 73 1.42 1.26 -6.49
N LEU A 74 1.44 0.14 -5.76
CA LEU A 74 0.31 -0.77 -5.62
C LEU A 74 -0.80 -0.23 -4.70
N SER A 75 -0.53 0.82 -3.92
CA SER A 75 -1.55 1.43 -3.07
C SER A 75 -2.67 2.08 -3.89
N GLY A 76 -2.38 2.55 -5.11
CA GLY A 76 -3.33 3.32 -5.92
C GLY A 76 -3.74 4.66 -5.30
N VAL A 77 -3.15 5.06 -4.16
CA VAL A 77 -3.38 6.34 -3.50
C VAL A 77 -2.35 7.33 -4.05
N ARG A 78 -2.83 8.40 -4.68
CA ARG A 78 -1.96 9.36 -5.35
C ARG A 78 -1.33 10.31 -4.34
N GLY A 79 -0.02 10.50 -4.46
CA GLY A 79 0.71 11.55 -3.75
C GLY A 79 1.93 11.04 -2.99
N ALA A 80 2.98 11.86 -2.96
CA ALA A 80 4.23 11.54 -2.28
C ALA A 80 4.03 11.29 -0.78
N GLY A 81 3.12 12.00 -0.12
CA GLY A 81 2.83 11.81 1.31
C GLY A 81 2.22 10.44 1.61
N ALA A 82 1.23 10.00 0.82
CA ALA A 82 0.66 8.65 0.97
C ALA A 82 1.73 7.58 0.67
N GLY A 83 2.52 7.77 -0.38
CA GLY A 83 3.64 6.91 -0.73
C GLY A 83 4.69 6.78 0.38
N LEU A 84 5.05 7.90 1.03
CA LEU A 84 5.97 7.93 2.17
C LEU A 84 5.51 6.99 3.29
N PHE A 85 4.25 7.06 3.70
CA PHE A 85 3.71 6.18 4.75
C PHE A 85 3.75 4.70 4.35
N HIS A 86 3.54 4.37 3.07
CA HIS A 86 3.71 2.99 2.58
C HIS A 86 5.18 2.55 2.63
N GLY A 87 6.12 3.41 2.24
CA GLY A 87 7.55 3.13 2.37
C GLY A 87 7.99 2.90 3.83
N LEU A 88 7.56 3.77 4.74
CA LEU A 88 7.86 3.66 6.18
C LEU A 88 7.26 2.40 6.80
N THR A 89 6.04 2.03 6.42
CA THR A 89 5.40 0.80 6.92
C THR A 89 6.08 -0.46 6.39
N VAL A 90 6.51 -0.48 5.12
CA VAL A 90 7.32 -1.57 4.56
C VAL A 90 8.64 -1.71 5.32
N TRP A 91 9.36 -0.60 5.53
CA TRP A 91 10.61 -0.61 6.29
C TRP A 91 10.41 -1.16 7.69
N GLY A 92 9.39 -0.68 8.42
CA GLY A 92 9.10 -1.14 9.77
C GLY A 92 8.73 -2.62 9.82
N LEU A 93 7.98 -3.11 8.82
CA LEU A 93 7.58 -4.52 8.74
C LEU A 93 8.77 -5.43 8.43
N ILE A 94 9.65 -5.02 7.52
CA ILE A 94 10.89 -5.76 7.24
C ILE A 94 11.80 -5.77 8.48
N LEU A 95 11.98 -4.62 9.14
CA LEU A 95 12.78 -4.53 10.36
C LEU A 95 12.21 -5.41 11.49
N LEU A 96 10.89 -5.43 11.66
CA LEU A 96 10.25 -6.30 12.63
C LEU A 96 10.47 -7.78 12.28
N GLY A 97 10.32 -8.14 11.00
CA GLY A 97 10.59 -9.48 10.51
C GLY A 97 12.03 -9.94 10.74
N THR A 98 13.02 -9.07 10.48
CA THR A 98 14.43 -9.38 10.72
C THR A 98 14.73 -9.56 12.20
N ILE A 99 14.16 -8.71 13.07
CA ILE A 99 14.28 -8.86 14.52
C ILE A 99 13.70 -10.22 14.96
N VAL A 100 12.51 -10.58 14.50
CA VAL A 100 11.86 -11.86 14.84
C VAL A 100 12.70 -13.07 14.42
N ILE A 101 13.31 -13.03 13.23
CA ILE A 101 14.17 -14.11 12.71
C ILE A 101 15.53 -14.15 13.43
N ALA A 102 16.07 -12.98 13.83
CA ALA A 102 17.37 -12.88 14.51
C ALA A 102 17.31 -13.23 16.00
N ILE A 103 16.17 -13.00 16.67
CA ILE A 103 15.98 -13.27 18.11
C ILE A 103 16.37 -14.71 18.51
N PRO A 104 15.97 -15.78 17.78
CA PRO A 104 16.41 -17.14 18.08
C PRO A 104 17.93 -17.31 18.19
N GLN A 105 18.71 -16.59 17.37
CA GLN A 105 20.17 -16.60 17.40
C GLN A 105 20.70 -15.80 18.62
N ALA A 106 20.00 -14.75 19.02
CA ALA A 106 20.31 -13.97 20.22
C ALA A 106 20.09 -14.73 21.54
N PHE A 107 19.46 -15.91 21.50
CA PHE A 107 19.36 -16.83 22.65
C PHE A 107 20.50 -17.86 22.72
N GLN A 108 21.37 -17.98 21.71
CA GLN A 108 22.59 -18.80 21.77
C GLN A 108 23.52 -18.44 22.95
N PRO A 109 23.63 -17.18 23.42
CA PRO A 109 24.38 -16.81 24.62
C PRO A 109 23.82 -17.42 25.92
N PHE A 110 22.54 -17.80 25.96
CA PHE A 110 22.00 -18.56 27.10
C PHE A 110 22.53 -20.01 27.13
N ALA A 111 23.06 -20.52 26.01
CA ALA A 111 23.90 -21.73 25.99
C ALA A 111 25.37 -21.43 26.37
N ALA A 112 25.78 -20.16 26.35
CA ALA A 112 27.13 -19.69 26.61
C ALA A 112 27.28 -18.88 27.91
N PHE A 113 26.40 -19.06 28.92
CA PHE A 113 26.56 -18.49 30.27
C PHE A 113 27.88 -18.89 30.98
N THR A 114 28.74 -19.66 30.32
CA THR A 114 30.12 -19.97 30.70
C THR A 114 31.17 -19.01 30.13
N SER A 115 30.79 -17.99 29.34
CA SER A 115 31.72 -17.14 28.57
C SER A 115 31.46 -15.64 28.80
N PRO A 116 32.49 -14.79 28.90
CA PRO A 116 32.31 -13.34 29.02
C PRO A 116 31.64 -12.74 27.79
N LEU A 117 30.78 -11.73 28.02
CA LEU A 117 30.06 -11.00 26.97
C LEU A 117 31.06 -10.28 26.04
N PRO A 118 30.84 -10.29 24.71
CA PRO A 118 31.65 -9.50 23.80
C PRO A 118 31.42 -8.00 24.05
N GLU A 119 32.49 -7.22 24.27
CA GLU A 119 32.40 -5.76 24.26
C GLU A 119 32.16 -5.28 22.82
N LEU A 120 30.96 -4.79 22.55
CA LEU A 120 30.65 -4.09 21.31
C LEU A 120 31.14 -2.64 21.45
N GLY A 121 32.22 -2.31 20.73
CA GLY A 121 32.70 -0.93 20.64
C GLY A 121 31.68 0.01 20.00
N ALA A 122 31.91 1.33 20.10
CA ALA A 122 31.01 2.35 19.54
C ALA A 122 30.90 2.29 18.00
N GLY A 123 31.92 1.80 17.30
CA GLY A 123 31.96 1.71 15.83
C GLY A 123 30.84 0.85 15.24
N PRO A 124 30.72 -0.43 15.61
CA PRO A 124 29.62 -1.31 15.17
C PRO A 124 28.21 -0.74 15.44
N LEU A 125 28.02 -0.05 16.57
CA LEU A 125 26.74 0.58 16.91
C LEU A 125 26.40 1.72 15.94
N TRP A 126 27.36 2.59 15.64
CA TRP A 126 27.21 3.66 14.65
C TRP A 126 26.96 3.11 13.24
N ALA A 127 27.68 2.06 12.84
CA ALA A 127 27.46 1.41 11.55
C ALA A 127 26.06 0.81 11.43
N THR A 128 25.56 0.17 12.50
CA THR A 128 24.20 -0.37 12.55
C THR A 128 23.16 0.74 12.45
N PHE A 129 23.33 1.82 13.23
CA PHE A 129 22.46 2.99 13.18
C PHE A 129 22.39 3.60 11.77
N LEU A 130 23.54 3.86 11.15
CA LEU A 130 23.60 4.44 9.80
C LEU A 130 23.00 3.51 8.75
N SER A 131 23.18 2.20 8.88
CA SER A 131 22.58 1.21 7.99
C SER A 131 21.05 1.23 8.07
N LEU A 132 20.50 1.29 9.29
CA LEU A 132 19.06 1.41 9.52
C LEU A 132 18.51 2.72 8.95
N LEU A 133 19.23 3.83 9.16
CA LEU A 133 18.86 5.15 8.65
C LEU A 133 18.85 5.19 7.11
N ILE A 134 19.87 4.63 6.45
CA ILE A 134 19.93 4.57 4.98
C ILE A 134 18.79 3.69 4.46
N GLY A 135 18.51 2.55 5.09
CA GLY A 135 17.38 1.70 4.73
C GLY A 135 16.02 2.41 4.88
N LEU A 136 15.86 3.20 5.95
CA LEU A 136 14.67 4.02 6.18
C LEU A 136 14.48 5.05 5.06
N VAL A 137 15.54 5.81 4.76
CA VAL A 137 15.52 6.83 3.70
C VAL A 137 15.25 6.20 2.34
N ALA A 138 15.86 5.06 2.03
CA ALA A 138 15.65 4.32 0.79
C ALA A 138 14.18 3.89 0.64
N ALA A 139 13.62 3.23 1.65
CA ALA A 139 12.21 2.78 1.61
C ALA A 139 11.24 3.97 1.52
N ALA A 140 11.49 5.05 2.27
CA ALA A 140 10.73 6.29 2.22
C ALA A 140 10.74 6.92 0.82
N ALA A 141 11.93 7.09 0.22
CA ALA A 141 12.09 7.64 -1.12
C ALA A 141 11.40 6.76 -2.17
N GLY A 142 11.56 5.44 -2.06
CA GLY A 142 10.88 4.46 -2.91
C GLY A 142 9.37 4.65 -2.84
N GLY A 143 8.82 4.66 -1.63
CA GLY A 143 7.40 4.90 -1.37
C GLY A 143 6.89 6.18 -2.00
N MET A 144 7.59 7.30 -1.81
CA MET A 144 7.25 8.59 -2.41
C MET A 144 7.18 8.52 -3.94
N LEU A 145 8.17 7.88 -4.58
CA LEU A 145 8.21 7.69 -6.03
C LEU A 145 7.04 6.80 -6.51
N GLY A 146 6.79 5.69 -5.82
CA GLY A 146 5.67 4.78 -6.14
C GLY A 146 4.30 5.44 -6.01
N GLY A 147 4.08 6.21 -4.94
CA GLY A 147 2.84 6.97 -4.73
C GLY A 147 2.65 8.11 -5.75
N GLY A 148 3.74 8.69 -6.27
CA GLY A 148 3.70 9.65 -7.36
C GLY A 148 3.29 9.03 -8.70
N LEU A 149 3.72 7.79 -8.97
CA LEU A 149 3.42 7.04 -10.20
C LEU A 149 2.04 6.35 -10.19
N SER A 150 1.38 6.30 -9.03
CA SER A 150 0.09 5.61 -8.86
C SER A 150 -1.02 6.26 -9.70
N ARG A 151 -1.66 5.45 -10.56
CA ARG A 151 -2.82 5.88 -11.36
C ARG A 151 -4.09 5.80 -10.49
N PRO A 152 -5.00 6.78 -10.62
CA PRO A 152 -6.16 6.82 -9.75
C PRO A 152 -7.16 5.69 -10.04
N ALA A 153 -7.72 5.10 -8.99
CA ALA A 153 -8.60 3.94 -9.06
C ALA A 153 -9.90 4.15 -9.86
N TRP A 154 -10.34 5.40 -10.04
CA TRP A 154 -11.54 5.71 -10.84
C TRP A 154 -11.37 5.42 -12.34
N LEU A 155 -10.14 5.27 -12.83
CA LEU A 155 -9.88 4.79 -14.20
C LEU A 155 -10.23 3.31 -14.41
N TYR A 156 -10.36 2.54 -13.32
CA TYR A 156 -10.72 1.12 -13.34
C TYR A 156 -12.12 0.86 -12.80
N ALA A 157 -12.87 1.91 -12.41
CA ALA A 157 -14.29 1.77 -12.18
C ALA A 157 -14.91 1.36 -13.52
N PRO A 158 -15.59 0.20 -13.62
CA PRO A 158 -16.39 -0.09 -14.79
C PRO A 158 -17.30 1.10 -15.00
N THR A 159 -17.37 1.62 -16.22
CA THR A 159 -18.43 2.53 -16.64
C THR A 159 -19.76 1.82 -16.44
N ALA A 160 -20.29 1.88 -15.23
CA ALA A 160 -21.68 1.57 -14.89
C ALA A 160 -22.54 2.67 -15.54
N GLY A 161 -22.65 2.60 -16.86
CA GLY A 161 -23.14 3.70 -17.68
C GLY A 161 -23.00 3.46 -19.18
N HIS A 162 -23.03 2.22 -19.62
CA HIS A 162 -23.57 1.87 -20.93
C HIS A 162 -24.57 0.75 -20.72
N SER A 163 -25.63 1.06 -19.96
CA SER A 163 -26.87 0.32 -20.11
C SER A 163 -27.35 0.65 -21.52
N ASP A 164 -27.11 -0.27 -22.45
CA ASP A 164 -28.00 -0.48 -23.58
C ASP A 164 -29.42 -0.52 -23.00
N GLU A 165 -30.14 0.57 -23.17
CA GLU A 165 -31.55 0.68 -22.85
C GLU A 165 -32.27 -0.30 -23.78
N PRO A 166 -32.79 -1.45 -23.30
CA PRO A 166 -33.69 -2.22 -24.14
C PRO A 166 -34.92 -1.34 -24.35
N ALA A 167 -35.26 -1.09 -25.61
CA ALA A 167 -36.47 -0.40 -26.04
C ALA A 167 -37.72 -1.16 -25.53
N GLY A 168 -38.00 -1.01 -24.24
CA GLY A 168 -39.13 -1.56 -23.51
C GLY A 168 -40.20 -0.49 -23.44
N THR A 169 -41.08 -0.54 -24.44
CA THR A 169 -42.37 0.11 -24.54
C THR A 169 -43.19 0.04 -23.24
N HIS A 170 -42.94 0.95 -22.30
CA HIS A 170 -43.87 1.19 -21.20
C HIS A 170 -44.99 2.13 -21.68
N ARG A 171 -45.90 1.54 -22.45
CA ARG A 171 -47.24 2.06 -22.74
C ARG A 171 -47.93 2.35 -21.40
N ARG A 172 -47.96 3.62 -21.00
CA ARG A 172 -48.86 4.10 -19.95
C ARG A 172 -50.19 4.37 -20.62
N ASP A 173 -51.15 3.51 -20.38
CA ASP A 173 -52.55 3.84 -20.58
C ASP A 173 -52.90 4.89 -19.53
N VAL A 174 -52.85 6.16 -19.96
CA VAL A 174 -53.38 7.29 -19.21
C VAL A 174 -54.89 7.28 -19.45
N GLU A 175 -55.62 6.72 -18.50
CA GLU A 175 -57.07 6.81 -18.46
C GLU A 175 -57.44 8.27 -18.14
N PHE A 176 -57.66 9.07 -19.18
CA PHE A 176 -58.19 10.43 -19.07
C PHE A 176 -59.67 10.37 -18.69
N GLY A 177 -59.95 10.44 -17.39
CA GLY A 177 -61.27 10.74 -16.85
C GLY A 177 -61.67 12.18 -17.17
N SER A 178 -62.19 12.42 -18.37
CA SER A 178 -62.78 13.68 -18.81
C SER A 178 -64.23 13.80 -18.28
N GLY A 179 -64.38 14.25 -17.03
CA GLY A 179 -65.65 14.77 -16.53
C GLY A 179 -65.86 16.20 -17.01
N ILE A 180 -66.70 16.39 -18.04
CA ILE A 180 -67.12 17.70 -18.52
C ILE A 180 -68.37 18.10 -17.74
N ASP A 181 -68.23 18.99 -16.76
CA ASP A 181 -69.39 19.72 -16.21
C ASP A 181 -69.77 20.86 -17.17
N GLY A 182 -71.06 20.94 -17.49
CA GLY A 182 -71.66 21.76 -18.55
C GLY A 182 -71.62 23.29 -18.38
N ALA A 183 -70.63 23.84 -17.68
CA ALA A 183 -70.50 25.29 -17.46
C ALA A 183 -69.09 25.86 -17.72
N GLY A 184 -68.12 25.07 -18.21
CA GLY A 184 -66.90 25.60 -18.83
C GLY A 184 -66.06 26.56 -17.97
N ARG A 185 -66.00 26.35 -16.66
CA ARG A 185 -65.19 27.17 -15.73
C ARG A 185 -64.18 26.29 -15.00
N ILE A 186 -62.89 26.52 -15.24
CA ILE A 186 -61.78 25.88 -14.53
C ILE A 186 -61.64 26.56 -13.17
N GLU A 187 -62.11 25.93 -12.10
CA GLU A 187 -61.85 26.39 -10.73
C GLU A 187 -60.55 25.77 -10.19
N HIS A 188 -59.52 26.60 -10.02
CA HIS A 188 -58.34 26.24 -9.23
C HIS A 188 -58.72 26.27 -7.75
N ARG A 189 -59.08 25.12 -7.19
CA ARG A 189 -59.39 24.98 -5.76
C ARG A 189 -58.12 24.70 -4.96
N GLU A 190 -57.46 25.75 -4.52
CA GLU A 190 -56.41 25.71 -3.49
C GLU A 190 -57.03 25.21 -2.17
N ARG A 191 -56.62 24.03 -1.70
CA ARG A 191 -56.99 23.51 -0.38
C ARG A 191 -55.87 23.80 0.60
N GLU A 192 -55.96 24.92 1.29
CA GLU A 192 -55.19 25.17 2.52
C GLU A 192 -55.67 24.20 3.61
N ARG A 193 -54.74 23.42 4.18
CA ARG A 193 -55.01 22.59 5.36
C ARG A 193 -54.73 23.42 6.62
N PRO A 194 -55.68 23.53 7.56
CA PRO A 194 -55.39 24.16 8.85
C PRO A 194 -54.48 23.26 9.70
N LEU A 195 -53.38 23.84 10.19
CA LEU A 195 -52.53 23.27 11.24
C LEU A 195 -53.36 23.18 12.54
N ARG A 196 -53.63 21.95 12.97
CA ARG A 196 -54.04 21.63 14.34
C ARG A 196 -52.79 21.42 15.18
N THR A 197 -52.66 22.29 16.20
CA THR A 197 -52.28 22.09 17.62
C THR A 197 -51.35 23.18 18.08
#